data_AF-A0A1R3L3W0-F1
#
_entry.id   AF-A0A1R3L3W0-F1
#
_cell.length_a   1.000
_cell.length_b   1.000
_cell.length_c   1.000
_cell.angle_alpha   90.00
_cell.angle_beta   90.00
_cell.angle_gamma   90.00
#
_symmetry.space_group_name_H-M   'P 1'
#
loop_
_entity.id
_entity.type
_entity.pdbx_description
1 polymer ?
#
loop_
_entity_poly.entity_id
_entity_poly.type
_entity_poly.pdbx_seq_one_letter_code
_entity_poly.pdbx_strand_id
1 'polypeptide(L)'
;MCQEKLVQEAVDTLLDNGIRGQPMRDGHNKVYKSFSDVIEGKEGRFRETLLGKRVDYSGRSVIVVGPSLSLHRCGLPREIAIELFQTFVIRGLIRQHLAPNIGVAKSKIRKKGPIVWEILQEVMQGHPVLLNRAPTLHRL
;
A
#
# COMPACT_ATOMS: atom_id res chain seq x y z
N MET A 1 27.27 -41.91 -10.83
CA MET A 1 26.94 -40.94 -9.76
C MET A 1 26.08 -41.67 -8.74
N CYS A 2 26.46 -41.67 -7.45
CA CYS A 2 25.66 -42.33 -6.42
C CYS A 2 24.33 -41.59 -6.24
N GLN A 3 23.20 -42.30 -6.16
CA GLN A 3 21.86 -41.72 -6.06
C GLN A 3 21.73 -40.75 -4.86
N GLU A 4 22.39 -41.07 -3.75
CA GLU A 4 22.45 -40.22 -2.55
C GLU A 4 23.06 -38.84 -2.82
N LYS A 5 24.06 -38.76 -3.71
CA LYS A 5 24.71 -37.49 -4.08
C LYS A 5 23.76 -36.56 -4.83
N LEU A 6 22.95 -37.12 -5.75
CA LEU A 6 21.95 -36.35 -6.50
C LEU A 6 20.84 -35.83 -5.59
N VAL A 7 20.41 -36.63 -4.61
CA VAL A 7 19.43 -36.20 -3.61
C VAL A 7 20.01 -35.08 -2.74
N GLN A 8 21.25 -35.20 -2.29
CA GLN A 8 21.91 -34.14 -1.52
C GLN A 8 22.01 -32.84 -2.32
N GLU A 9 22.42 -32.90 -3.60
CA GLU A 9 22.51 -31.72 -4.47
C GLU A 9 21.13 -31.05 -4.69
N ALA A 10 20.07 -31.85 -4.82
CA ALA A 10 18.71 -31.33 -4.94
C ALA A 10 18.23 -30.64 -3.64
N VAL A 11 18.53 -31.21 -2.47
CA VAL A 11 18.19 -30.62 -1.16
C VAL A 11 19.00 -29.35 -0.92
N ASP A 12 20.30 -29.36 -1.22
CA ASP A 12 21.17 -28.19 -1.09
C ASP A 12 20.64 -27.05 -1.98
N THR A 13 20.29 -27.34 -3.23
CA THR A 13 19.71 -26.35 -4.15
C THR A 13 18.37 -25.79 -3.67
N LEU A 14 17.52 -26.62 -3.05
CA LEU A 14 16.23 -26.20 -2.52
C LEU A 14 16.39 -25.23 -1.33
N LEU A 15 17.32 -25.54 -0.41
CA LEU A 15 17.55 -24.75 0.80
C LEU A 15 18.35 -23.47 0.50
N ASP A 16 19.46 -23.59 -0.23
CA ASP A 16 20.38 -22.50 -0.56
C ASP A 16 21.09 -22.77 -1.90
N ASN A 17 20.52 -22.18 -2.97
CA ASN A 17 21.00 -22.41 -4.34
C ASN A 17 22.27 -21.61 -4.62
N GLY A 18 23.42 -22.28 -4.54
CA GLY A 18 24.74 -21.68 -4.77
C GLY A 18 25.72 -21.93 -3.64
N ILE A 19 25.28 -22.51 -2.52
CA ILE A 19 26.14 -22.79 -1.36
C ILE A 19 27.35 -23.67 -1.69
N ARG A 20 27.25 -24.53 -2.72
CA ARG A 20 28.32 -25.43 -3.18
C ARG A 20 28.94 -25.07 -4.54
N GLY A 21 28.71 -23.86 -5.06
CA GLY A 21 29.33 -23.41 -6.30
C GLY A 21 28.32 -22.84 -7.31
N GLN A 22 28.34 -23.33 -8.55
CA GLN A 22 27.46 -22.78 -9.59
C GLN A 22 25.99 -23.07 -9.28
N PRO A 23 25.14 -22.02 -9.21
CA PRO A 23 23.73 -22.21 -8.89
C PRO A 23 23.01 -22.91 -10.03
N MET A 24 22.04 -23.75 -9.69
CA MET A 24 21.17 -24.38 -10.68
C MET A 24 20.29 -23.33 -11.36
N ARG A 25 20.11 -23.50 -12.67
CA ARG A 25 19.36 -22.58 -13.54
C ARG A 25 18.30 -23.33 -14.33
N ASP A 26 17.26 -22.60 -14.72
CA ASP A 26 16.25 -23.10 -15.64
C ASP A 26 16.74 -23.12 -17.09
N GLY A 27 15.88 -23.59 -18.01
CA GLY A 27 16.17 -23.62 -19.45
C GLY A 27 16.37 -22.24 -20.10
N HIS A 28 16.05 -21.15 -19.40
CA HIS A 28 16.26 -19.77 -19.83
C HIS A 28 17.46 -19.12 -19.11
N ASN A 29 18.33 -19.92 -18.48
CA ASN A 29 19.51 -19.46 -17.77
C ASN A 29 19.21 -18.56 -16.55
N LYS A 30 17.98 -18.62 -16.02
CA LYS A 30 17.57 -17.93 -14.79
C LYS A 30 17.85 -18.83 -13.59
N VAL A 31 18.50 -18.26 -12.58
CA VAL A 31 18.79 -18.97 -11.32
C VAL A 31 17.49 -19.26 -10.57
N TYR A 32 17.32 -20.51 -10.11
CA TYR A 32 16.21 -20.87 -9.24
C TYR A 32 16.32 -20.16 -7.88
N LYS A 33 15.22 -19.59 -7.38
CA LYS A 33 15.17 -19.03 -6.03
C LYS A 33 15.04 -20.15 -4.99
N SER A 34 15.97 -20.21 -4.04
CA SER A 34 15.96 -21.13 -2.91
C SER A 34 15.11 -20.60 -1.75
N PHE A 35 14.93 -21.40 -0.69
CA PHE A 35 14.27 -20.92 0.53
C PHE A 35 15.03 -19.77 1.19
N SER A 36 16.37 -19.79 1.17
CA SER A 36 17.19 -18.70 1.71
C SER A 36 16.95 -17.40 0.95
N ASP A 37 16.85 -17.45 -0.39
CA ASP A 37 16.54 -16.29 -1.24
C ASP A 37 15.15 -15.71 -1.00
N VAL A 38 14.18 -16.54 -0.59
CA VAL A 38 12.83 -16.07 -0.24
C VAL A 38 12.87 -15.28 1.06
N ILE A 39 13.81 -15.55 1.95
CA ILE A 39 13.91 -14.92 3.26
C ILE A 39 14.79 -13.67 3.19
N GLU A 40 15.94 -13.78 2.52
CA GLU A 40 17.01 -12.79 2.49
C GLU A 40 16.91 -11.80 1.32
N GLY A 41 17.73 -10.75 1.37
CA GLY A 41 17.79 -9.75 0.30
C GLY A 41 16.64 -8.74 0.33
N LYS A 42 16.67 -7.82 -0.64
CA LYS A 42 15.70 -6.71 -0.74
C LYS A 42 14.28 -7.17 -1.11
N GLU A 43 14.20 -8.20 -1.96
CA GLU A 43 12.96 -8.90 -2.34
C GLU A 43 12.60 -10.04 -1.38
N GLY A 44 13.38 -10.21 -0.31
CA GLY A 44 13.10 -11.22 0.71
C GLY A 44 11.89 -10.84 1.55
N ARG A 45 11.24 -11.85 2.12
CA ARG A 45 10.03 -11.70 2.95
C ARG A 45 10.19 -10.70 4.09
N PHE A 46 11.35 -10.65 4.74
CA PHE A 46 11.58 -9.72 5.84
C PHE A 46 11.51 -8.27 5.38
N ARG A 47 12.18 -7.91 4.29
CA ARG A 47 12.26 -6.52 3.84
C ARG A 47 11.04 -6.09 3.03
N GLU A 48 10.54 -6.95 2.16
CA GLU A 48 9.43 -6.61 1.27
C GLU A 48 8.05 -6.81 1.91
N THR A 49 7.88 -7.81 2.78
CA THR A 49 6.55 -8.18 3.31
C THR A 49 6.39 -7.82 4.79
N LEU A 50 7.45 -7.89 5.61
CA LEU A 50 7.33 -7.65 7.05
C LEU A 50 7.57 -6.18 7.42
N LEU A 51 8.65 -5.56 6.93
CA LEU A 51 9.02 -4.18 7.27
C LEU A 51 8.29 -3.13 6.43
N GLY A 52 8.17 -3.35 5.13
CA GLY A 52 7.34 -2.56 4.23
C GLY A 52 6.04 -3.28 3.93
N LYS A 53 4.89 -2.62 4.06
CA LYS A 53 3.60 -3.17 3.65
C LYS A 53 2.82 -2.15 2.85
N ARG A 54 1.99 -2.65 1.93
CA ARG A 54 0.94 -1.82 1.33
C ARG A 54 -0.10 -1.54 2.41
N VAL A 55 -0.55 -0.29 2.47
CA VAL A 55 -1.50 0.18 3.48
C VAL A 55 -2.75 0.73 2.80
N ASP A 56 -3.91 0.36 3.35
CA ASP A 56 -5.19 0.93 2.95
C ASP A 56 -5.32 2.38 3.43
N TYR A 57 -6.34 3.08 2.93
CA TYR A 57 -6.58 4.51 3.22
C TYR A 57 -5.35 5.39 2.96
N SER A 58 -4.65 5.11 1.85
CA SER A 58 -3.50 5.87 1.39
C SER A 58 -3.69 6.35 -0.05
N GLY A 59 -3.01 7.44 -0.41
CA GLY A 59 -3.10 8.05 -1.74
C GLY A 59 -1.80 8.72 -2.14
N ARG A 60 -1.63 8.96 -3.44
CA ARG A 60 -0.48 9.69 -4.00
C ARG A 60 -0.96 10.68 -5.05
N SER A 61 -0.38 11.88 -5.04
CA SER A 61 -0.60 12.89 -6.08
C SER A 61 0.65 13.73 -6.28
N VAL A 62 0.62 14.60 -7.30
CA VAL A 62 1.66 15.59 -7.55
C VAL A 62 1.48 16.76 -6.57
N ILE A 63 2.59 17.24 -6.02
CA ILE A 63 2.61 18.39 -5.12
C ILE A 63 2.74 19.70 -5.91
N VAL A 64 1.98 20.71 -5.51
CA VAL A 64 2.02 22.07 -6.06
C VAL A 64 2.12 23.05 -4.91
N VAL A 65 2.81 24.18 -5.11
CA VAL A 65 3.01 25.21 -4.08
C VAL A 65 1.68 25.94 -3.82
N GLY A 66 1.25 25.98 -2.55
CA GLY A 66 0.04 26.68 -2.10
C GLY A 66 0.38 27.83 -1.14
N PRO A 67 0.74 29.03 -1.63
CA PRO A 67 1.29 30.11 -0.81
C PRO A 67 0.29 30.71 0.20
N SER A 68 -1.01 30.50 0.01
CA SER A 68 -2.07 30.97 0.91
C SER A 68 -2.35 30.06 2.11
N LEU A 69 -1.69 28.91 2.20
CA LEU A 69 -1.90 27.93 3.26
C LEU A 69 -1.00 28.19 4.47
N SER A 70 -1.57 28.07 5.67
CA SER A 70 -0.79 28.06 6.91
C SER A 70 0.03 26.77 7.05
N LEU A 71 1.10 26.80 7.86
CA LEU A 71 2.03 25.66 8.04
C LEU A 71 1.35 24.34 8.44
N HIS A 72 0.29 24.41 9.23
CA HIS A 72 -0.46 23.22 9.70
C HIS A 72 -1.52 22.74 8.70
N ARG A 73 -1.60 23.31 7.50
CA ARG A 73 -2.62 23.01 6.50
C ARG A 73 -1.99 22.45 5.23
N CYS A 74 -2.71 21.55 4.57
CA CYS A 74 -2.41 21.09 3.23
C CYS A 74 -3.67 21.07 2.37
N GLY A 75 -3.49 21.30 1.07
CA GLY A 75 -4.55 21.11 0.09
C GLY A 75 -4.66 19.64 -0.30
N LEU A 76 -5.87 19.08 -0.25
CA LEU A 76 -6.17 17.75 -0.77
C LEU A 76 -7.12 17.86 -1.97
N PRO A 77 -6.83 17.20 -3.10
CA PRO A 77 -7.80 17.05 -4.17
C PRO A 77 -9.09 16.39 -3.67
N ARG A 78 -10.23 16.91 -4.11
CA ARG A 78 -11.56 16.47 -3.68
C ARG A 78 -11.78 14.97 -3.94
N GLU A 79 -11.31 14.48 -5.09
CA GLU A 79 -11.38 13.08 -5.48
C GLU A 79 -10.63 12.18 -4.48
N ILE A 80 -9.41 12.57 -4.10
CA ILE A 80 -8.60 11.81 -3.16
C ILE A 80 -9.23 11.83 -1.77
N ALA A 81 -9.72 13.00 -1.34
CA ALA A 81 -10.37 13.14 -0.04
C ALA A 81 -11.63 12.25 0.07
N ILE A 82 -12.47 12.17 -0.98
CA ILE A 82 -13.63 11.27 -0.97
C ILE A 82 -13.22 9.82 -0.78
N GLU A 83 -12.19 9.35 -1.49
CA GLU A 83 -11.78 7.94 -1.40
C GLU A 83 -11.15 7.62 -0.04
N LEU A 84 -10.28 8.50 0.47
CA LEU A 84 -9.65 8.33 1.78
C LEU A 84 -10.68 8.31 2.92
N PHE A 85 -11.68 9.18 2.85
CA PHE A 85 -12.69 9.34 3.91
C PHE A 85 -14.01 8.62 3.61
N GLN A 86 -14.06 7.75 2.60
CA GLN A 86 -15.31 7.17 2.09
C GLN A 86 -16.15 6.53 3.19
N THR A 87 -15.52 5.75 4.09
CA THR A 87 -16.20 5.10 5.22
C THR A 87 -16.87 6.11 6.15
N PHE A 88 -16.19 7.21 6.44
CA PHE A 88 -16.70 8.27 7.33
C PHE A 88 -17.81 9.07 6.66
N VAL A 89 -17.70 9.35 5.36
CA VAL A 89 -18.75 10.01 4.58
C VAL A 89 -20.01 9.13 4.50
N ILE A 90 -19.86 7.82 4.28
CA ILE A 90 -20.99 6.87 4.32
C ILE A 90 -21.66 6.91 5.69
N ARG A 91 -20.88 6.88 6.77
CA ARG A 91 -21.40 6.97 8.15
C ARG A 91 -22.14 8.28 8.38
N GLY A 92 -21.61 9.40 7.90
CA GLY A 92 -22.24 10.73 7.99
C GLY A 92 -23.58 10.79 7.26
N LEU A 93 -23.63 10.28 6.02
CA LEU A 93 -24.86 10.23 5.21
C LEU A 93 -25.97 9.41 5.88
N ILE A 94 -25.63 8.29 6.51
CA ILE A 94 -26.61 7.44 7.21
C ILE A 94 -27.07 8.10 8.51
N ARG A 95 -26.13 8.67 9.29
CA ARG A 95 -26.44 9.32 10.58
C ARG A 95 -27.36 10.53 10.42
N GLN A 96 -27.23 11.27 9.33
CA GLN A 96 -28.08 12.43 9.03
C GLN A 96 -29.37 12.04 8.27
N HIS A 97 -29.68 10.75 8.15
CA HIS A 97 -30.85 10.23 7.41
C HIS A 97 -30.89 10.63 5.92
N LEU A 98 -29.75 11.01 5.35
CA LEU A 98 -29.61 11.38 3.93
C LEU A 98 -29.44 10.17 3.01
N ALA A 99 -29.10 9.01 3.59
CA ALA A 99 -29.10 7.72 2.92
C ALA A 99 -29.66 6.63 3.88
N PRO A 100 -30.59 5.78 3.42
CA PRO A 100 -31.17 4.74 4.27
C PRO A 100 -30.23 3.56 4.53
N ASN A 101 -29.24 3.33 3.66
CA ASN A 101 -28.30 2.21 3.77
C ASN A 101 -26.97 2.51 3.05
N ILE A 102 -25.99 1.62 3.25
CA ILE A 102 -24.65 1.74 2.68
C ILE A 102 -24.67 1.75 1.15
N GLY A 103 -25.55 0.95 0.51
CA GLY A 103 -25.65 0.89 -0.95
C GLY A 103 -26.07 2.22 -1.57
N VAL A 104 -27.10 2.84 -1.00
CA VAL A 104 -27.58 4.17 -1.43
C VAL A 104 -26.53 5.25 -1.13
N ALA A 105 -25.86 5.18 0.01
CA ALA A 105 -24.78 6.11 0.35
C ALA A 105 -23.63 6.03 -0.67
N LYS A 106 -23.15 4.82 -1.02
CA LYS A 106 -22.14 4.62 -2.07
C LYS A 106 -22.60 5.15 -3.43
N SER A 107 -23.86 4.94 -3.79
CA SER A 107 -24.44 5.47 -5.02
C SER A 107 -24.44 7.01 -5.03
N LYS A 108 -24.79 7.66 -3.92
CA LYS A 108 -24.75 9.13 -3.77
C LYS A 108 -23.33 9.68 -3.88
N ILE A 109 -22.34 9.02 -3.27
CA ILE A 109 -20.92 9.39 -3.37
C ILE A 109 -20.45 9.30 -4.82
N ARG A 110 -20.78 8.22 -5.55
CA ARG A 110 -20.44 8.07 -6.98
C ARG A 110 -21.03 9.15 -7.86
N LYS A 111 -22.24 9.62 -7.55
CA LYS A 111 -22.91 10.73 -8.25
C LYS A 111 -22.32 12.12 -7.92
N LYS A 112 -21.37 12.21 -6.97
CA LYS A 112 -20.73 13.46 -6.52
C LYS A 112 -21.73 14.59 -6.19
N GLY A 113 -22.86 14.22 -5.57
CA GLY A 113 -23.90 15.20 -5.20
C GLY A 113 -23.38 16.28 -4.24
N PRO A 114 -23.93 17.50 -4.25
CA PRO A 114 -23.43 18.64 -3.47
C PRO A 114 -23.32 18.34 -1.96
N ILE A 115 -24.32 17.65 -1.41
CA ILE A 115 -24.38 17.24 0.00
C ILE A 115 -23.20 16.37 0.45
N VAL A 116 -22.58 15.62 -0.48
CA VAL A 116 -21.41 14.78 -0.17
C VAL A 116 -20.22 15.66 0.20
N TRP A 117 -20.09 16.84 -0.42
CA TRP A 117 -19.00 17.78 -0.15
C TRP A 117 -19.15 18.46 1.21
N GLU A 118 -20.37 18.78 1.60
CA GLU A 118 -20.67 19.35 2.93
C GLU A 118 -20.33 18.36 4.04
N ILE A 119 -20.76 17.11 3.90
CA ILE A 119 -20.44 16.03 4.85
C ILE A 119 -18.94 15.75 4.87
N LEU A 120 -18.27 15.75 3.71
CA LEU A 120 -16.83 15.56 3.65
C LEU A 120 -16.10 16.67 4.41
N GLN A 121 -16.52 17.93 4.26
CA GLN A 121 -15.95 19.04 5.02
C GLN A 121 -16.15 18.88 6.53
N GLU A 122 -17.35 18.47 6.98
CA GLU A 122 -17.62 18.17 8.40
C GLU A 122 -16.71 17.04 8.90
N VAL A 123 -16.61 15.94 8.15
CA VAL A 123 -15.79 14.77 8.50
C VAL A 123 -14.31 15.13 8.57
N MET A 124 -13.81 15.99 7.68
CA MET A 124 -12.39 16.37 7.65
C MET A 124 -12.02 17.35 8.77
N GLN A 125 -12.99 18.02 9.42
CA GLN A 125 -12.68 18.88 10.55
C GLN A 125 -12.09 18.08 11.70
N GLY A 126 -10.95 18.53 12.21
CA GLY A 126 -10.24 17.87 13.32
C GLY A 126 -9.57 16.54 12.96
N HIS A 127 -9.57 16.11 11.69
CA HIS A 127 -8.94 14.86 11.26
C HIS A 127 -7.65 15.14 10.48
N PRO A 128 -6.46 15.01 11.11
CA PRO A 128 -5.20 15.23 10.43
C PRO A 128 -4.92 14.14 9.40
N VAL A 129 -4.19 14.51 8.35
CA VAL A 129 -3.63 13.58 7.36
C VAL A 129 -2.12 13.58 7.44
N LEU A 130 -1.50 12.44 7.14
CA LEU A 130 -0.04 12.31 7.09
C LEU A 130 0.45 12.44 5.65
N LEU A 131 1.41 13.33 5.44
CA LEU A 131 2.10 13.50 4.16
C LEU A 131 3.49 12.87 4.24
N ASN A 132 3.90 12.19 3.18
CA ASN A 132 5.23 11.58 3.08
C ASN A 132 5.77 11.73 1.66
N ARG A 133 7.09 11.98 1.52
CA ARG A 133 7.80 11.99 0.25
C ARG A 133 9.02 11.09 0.34
N ALA A 134 9.09 10.10 -0.54
CA ALA A 134 10.26 9.22 -0.65
C ALA A 134 11.40 9.94 -1.42
N PRO A 135 12.68 9.70 -1.06
CA PRO A 135 13.14 8.87 0.07
C PRO A 135 12.96 9.59 1.42
N THR A 136 12.48 8.87 2.43
CA THR A 136 12.33 9.38 3.80
C THR A 136 13.67 9.22 4.53
N LEU A 137 14.47 10.29 4.57
CA LEU A 137 15.82 10.27 5.17
C LEU A 137 15.79 10.41 6.69
N HIS A 138 14.78 11.10 7.21
CA HIS A 138 14.56 11.36 8.62
C HIS A 138 13.06 11.53 8.87
N ARG A 139 12.67 11.77 10.12
CA ARG A 139 11.27 11.80 10.55
C ARG A 139 10.49 13.09 10.21
N LEU A 140 11.03 14.01 9.40
CA LEU A 140 10.46 15.34 9.15
C LEU A 140 10.20 15.58 7.66
#